data_AF-A0A641M9J3-F1
#
_entry.id   AF-A0A641M9J3-F1
#
_cell.length_a   1.000
_cell.length_b   1.000
_cell.length_c   1.000
_cell.angle_alpha   90.00
_cell.angle_beta   90.00
_cell.angle_gamma   90.00
#
_symmetry.space_group_name_H-M   'P 1'
#
loop_
_entity.id
_entity.type
_entity.pdbx_description
1 polymer ?
#
loop_
_entity_poly.entity_id
_entity_poly.type
_entity_poly.pdbx_seq_one_letter_code
_entity_poly.pdbx_strand_id
1 'polypeptide(L)'
;IKECLTNINQLNICDIDIDSILSNGAITSVDVTYDANLILSDNLLDVLNLQVNNYRRFKWAHYDKEGITFTKDVKSKDCTETITLYNKEKEICTSHNKDFLNSLSQPQSIIDYFKEKTRFEITLDTPKKIMKYLNLTDTKISSVLNSDTNPILTQFDKVFSNSTANMPNTTFDDYENWAMRIILERYNGDLKLLEQDIRSKFNSRSGASKRMKKFETVYHAMTSASTSENPIEKIRNLLL
;
A
#
# COMPACT_ATOMS: atom_id res chain seq x y z
N ILE A 1 -18.38 19.21 3.96
CA ILE A 1 -18.19 20.59 3.42
C ILE A 1 -19.27 21.55 3.90
N LYS A 2 -20.56 21.35 3.57
CA LYS A 2 -21.65 22.28 3.96
C LYS A 2 -21.64 22.61 5.46
N GLU A 3 -21.61 21.60 6.32
CA GLU A 3 -21.56 21.75 7.78
C GLU A 3 -20.36 22.59 8.24
N CYS A 4 -19.16 22.33 7.70
CA CYS A 4 -17.96 23.10 8.04
C CYS A 4 -18.13 24.59 7.69
N LEU A 5 -18.68 24.90 6.51
CA LEU A 5 -18.93 26.28 6.09
C LEU A 5 -20.00 26.94 6.97
N THR A 6 -21.05 26.20 7.34
CA THR A 6 -22.07 26.68 8.29
C THR A 6 -21.45 27.01 9.65
N ASN A 7 -20.56 26.16 10.17
CA ASN A 7 -19.87 26.40 11.43
C ASN A 7 -18.96 27.64 11.35
N ILE A 8 -18.31 27.89 10.22
CA ILE A 8 -17.51 29.12 10.03
C ILE A 8 -18.40 30.37 10.06
N ASN A 9 -19.56 30.36 9.39
CA ASN A 9 -20.50 31.48 9.48
C ASN A 9 -20.96 31.74 10.93
N GLN A 10 -21.15 30.69 11.73
CA GLN A 10 -21.52 30.81 13.14
C GLN A 10 -20.44 31.46 14.02
N LEU A 11 -19.18 31.51 13.56
CA LEU A 11 -18.13 32.25 14.26
C LEU A 11 -18.32 33.78 14.16
N ASN A 12 -19.21 34.26 13.29
CA ASN A 12 -19.48 35.68 13.02
C ASN A 12 -18.22 36.48 12.59
N ILE A 13 -17.23 35.80 12.00
CA ILE A 13 -15.99 36.43 11.50
C ILE A 13 -16.17 36.89 10.05
N CYS A 14 -16.98 36.15 9.27
CA CYS A 14 -17.34 36.47 7.89
C CYS A 14 -18.66 35.79 7.53
N ASP A 15 -19.29 36.26 6.45
CA ASP A 15 -20.48 35.64 5.86
C ASP A 15 -20.11 34.97 4.54
N ILE A 16 -20.24 33.64 4.51
CA ILE A 16 -19.93 32.81 3.35
C ILE A 16 -21.23 32.42 2.64
N ASP A 17 -21.32 32.72 1.35
CA ASP A 17 -22.38 32.22 0.47
C ASP A 17 -22.17 30.72 0.17
N ILE A 18 -22.71 29.88 1.06
CA ILE A 18 -22.55 28.42 1.02
C ILE A 18 -23.14 27.85 -0.26
N ASP A 19 -24.32 28.29 -0.69
CA ASP A 19 -25.01 27.71 -1.83
C ASP A 19 -24.32 28.06 -3.14
N SER A 20 -23.78 29.28 -3.28
CA SER A 20 -22.95 29.65 -4.43
C SER A 20 -21.65 28.85 -4.47
N ILE A 21 -20.99 28.61 -3.33
CA ILE A 21 -19.78 27.77 -3.29
C ILE A 21 -20.11 26.33 -3.71
N LEU A 22 -21.18 25.73 -3.18
CA LEU A 22 -21.54 24.35 -3.51
C LEU A 22 -21.94 24.17 -4.98
N SER A 23 -22.59 25.18 -5.58
CA SER A 23 -23.03 25.14 -6.99
C SER A 23 -21.92 25.49 -7.99
N ASN A 24 -21.04 26.43 -7.65
CA ASN A 24 -20.07 26.99 -8.60
C ASN A 24 -18.62 26.58 -8.31
N GLY A 25 -18.32 26.18 -7.08
CA GLY A 25 -16.98 25.85 -6.61
C GLY A 25 -16.33 24.72 -7.40
N ALA A 26 -15.01 24.81 -7.53
CA ALA A 26 -14.18 23.81 -8.16
C ALA A 26 -13.06 23.39 -7.20
N ILE A 27 -12.85 22.08 -7.09
CA ILE A 27 -11.78 21.48 -6.31
C ILE A 27 -10.47 21.59 -7.10
N THR A 28 -9.44 22.10 -6.46
CA THR A 28 -8.09 22.22 -7.02
C THR A 28 -7.14 21.15 -6.49
N SER A 29 -7.39 20.67 -5.27
CA SER A 29 -6.69 19.58 -4.61
C SER A 29 -7.64 18.80 -3.70
N VAL A 30 -7.47 17.50 -3.58
CA VAL A 30 -8.21 16.65 -2.63
C VAL A 30 -7.34 15.50 -2.13
N ASP A 31 -7.44 15.23 -0.83
CA ASP A 31 -6.93 14.01 -0.22
C ASP A 31 -8.04 12.98 -0.18
N VAL A 32 -7.77 11.79 -0.73
CA VAL A 32 -8.69 10.66 -0.69
C VAL A 32 -8.16 9.69 0.34
N THR A 33 -8.99 9.38 1.35
CA THR A 33 -8.62 8.51 2.46
C THR A 33 -9.56 7.32 2.57
N TYR A 34 -9.01 6.20 3.04
CA TYR A 34 -9.78 5.00 3.42
C TYR A 34 -9.21 4.43 4.70
N ASP A 35 -10.08 4.18 5.68
CA ASP A 35 -9.69 3.63 6.99
C ASP A 35 -10.07 2.16 7.04
N ALA A 36 -9.07 1.28 7.07
CA ALA A 36 -9.29 -0.17 7.11
C ALA A 36 -9.00 -0.74 8.52
N ASN A 37 -9.74 -1.76 8.91
CA ASN A 37 -9.45 -2.57 10.10
C ASN A 37 -8.24 -3.48 9.81
N LEU A 38 -7.06 -2.90 9.87
CA LEU A 38 -5.78 -3.51 9.54
C LEU A 38 -4.73 -2.98 10.51
N ILE A 39 -3.98 -3.88 11.14
CA ILE A 39 -2.86 -3.51 11.99
C ILE A 39 -1.58 -3.49 11.15
N LEU A 40 -1.00 -2.31 10.99
CA LEU A 40 0.27 -2.10 10.28
C LEU A 40 1.44 -2.44 11.21
N SER A 41 1.79 -3.72 11.29
CA SER A 41 2.95 -4.21 12.06
C SER A 41 4.27 -4.02 11.31
N ASP A 42 5.39 -4.06 12.03
CA ASP A 42 6.73 -3.98 11.42
C ASP A 42 6.95 -5.06 10.34
N ASN A 43 6.48 -6.28 10.58
CA ASN A 43 6.51 -7.36 9.57
C ASN A 43 5.68 -6.99 8.33
N LEU A 44 4.50 -6.41 8.49
CA LEU A 44 3.68 -5.99 7.36
C LEU A 44 4.34 -4.84 6.58
N LEU A 45 5.01 -3.90 7.27
CA LEU A 45 5.81 -2.85 6.65
C LEU A 45 6.96 -3.42 5.83
N ASP A 46 7.68 -4.41 6.37
CA ASP A 46 8.76 -5.11 5.66
C ASP A 46 8.25 -5.83 4.42
N VAL A 47 7.11 -6.52 4.51
CA VAL A 47 6.45 -7.16 3.36
C VAL A 47 6.09 -6.11 2.29
N LEU A 48 5.47 -5.00 2.68
CA LEU A 48 5.09 -3.93 1.77
C LEU A 48 6.32 -3.36 1.04
N ASN A 49 7.44 -3.17 1.73
CA ASN A 49 8.71 -2.75 1.12
C ASN A 49 9.23 -3.78 0.11
N LEU A 50 9.26 -5.07 0.47
CA LEU A 50 9.83 -6.13 -0.37
C LEU A 50 9.00 -6.43 -1.63
N GLN A 51 7.68 -6.21 -1.57
CA GLN A 51 6.74 -6.55 -2.64
C GLN A 51 6.43 -5.38 -3.59
N VAL A 52 7.24 -4.31 -3.58
CA VAL A 52 7.09 -3.19 -4.53
C VAL A 52 7.47 -3.67 -5.94
N ASN A 53 6.46 -4.01 -6.74
CA ASN A 53 6.65 -4.58 -8.07
C ASN A 53 7.42 -3.65 -9.02
N ASN A 54 7.25 -2.34 -8.89
CA ASN A 54 7.96 -1.36 -9.70
C ASN A 54 8.96 -0.53 -8.87
N TYR A 55 9.86 -1.20 -8.14
CA TYR A 55 10.88 -0.58 -7.26
C TYR A 55 11.79 0.46 -7.96
N ARG A 56 11.86 0.41 -9.29
CA ARG A 56 12.57 1.43 -10.10
C ARG A 56 11.77 2.72 -10.21
N ARG A 57 10.45 2.63 -10.30
CA ARG A 57 9.55 3.79 -10.43
C ARG A 57 8.89 4.21 -9.13
N PHE A 58 8.84 3.38 -8.09
CA PHE A 58 8.33 3.76 -6.79
C PHE A 58 9.43 3.58 -5.74
N LYS A 59 9.74 4.68 -5.06
CA LYS A 59 10.58 4.68 -3.85
C LYS A 59 9.66 4.70 -2.64
N TRP A 60 10.18 4.21 -1.52
CA TRP A 60 9.46 4.26 -0.26
C TRP A 60 10.27 5.01 0.79
N ALA A 61 9.56 5.55 1.77
CA ALA A 61 10.12 6.14 2.98
C ALA A 61 9.17 5.85 4.15
N HIS A 62 9.73 5.75 5.36
CA HIS A 62 8.90 5.68 6.56
C HIS A 62 8.11 6.97 6.74
N TYR A 63 6.84 6.83 7.14
CA TYR A 63 5.97 7.93 7.52
C TYR A 63 5.88 7.97 9.05
N ASP A 64 6.51 8.97 9.67
CA ASP A 64 6.50 9.23 11.12
C ASP A 64 6.72 8.00 12.01
N LYS A 65 7.52 7.03 11.54
CA LYS A 65 7.81 5.72 12.18
C LYS A 65 6.60 4.80 12.36
N GLU A 66 5.41 5.21 11.92
CA GLU A 66 4.14 4.49 12.13
C GLU A 66 3.43 4.15 10.80
N GLY A 67 4.15 4.32 9.70
CA GLY A 67 3.65 4.08 8.36
C GLY A 67 4.74 4.05 7.30
N ILE A 68 4.29 3.98 6.05
CA ILE A 68 5.11 3.96 4.85
C ILE A 68 4.45 4.76 3.74
N THR A 69 5.25 5.58 3.05
CA THR A 69 4.83 6.31 1.86
C THR A 69 5.56 5.73 0.65
N PHE A 70 4.82 5.42 -0.41
CA PHE A 70 5.35 5.08 -1.72
C PHE A 70 5.19 6.27 -2.65
N THR A 71 6.29 6.74 -3.21
CA THR A 71 6.34 7.90 -4.11
C THR A 71 6.90 7.49 -5.46
N LYS A 72 6.20 7.89 -6.52
CA LYS A 72 6.66 7.67 -7.89
C LYS A 72 7.89 8.54 -8.17
N ASP A 73 8.98 7.89 -8.55
CA ASP A 73 10.27 8.48 -8.93
C ASP A 73 10.17 9.11 -10.33
N VAL A 74 9.79 10.39 -10.36
CA VAL A 74 9.67 11.20 -11.57
C VAL A 74 10.24 12.59 -11.35
N LYS A 75 10.78 13.20 -12.41
CA LYS A 75 11.34 14.55 -12.35
C LYS A 75 10.27 15.65 -12.29
N SER A 76 9.10 15.40 -12.88
CA SER A 76 8.01 16.39 -12.97
C SER A 76 7.06 16.25 -11.78
N LYS A 77 6.88 17.34 -11.03
CA LYS A 77 5.95 17.41 -9.88
C LYS A 77 4.51 17.04 -10.26
N ASP A 78 4.07 17.46 -11.44
CA ASP A 78 2.72 17.17 -11.94
C ASP A 78 2.50 15.68 -12.22
N CYS A 79 3.58 14.91 -12.34
CA CYS A 79 3.54 13.45 -12.55
C CYS A 79 3.77 12.66 -11.26
N THR A 80 4.06 13.32 -10.13
CA THR A 80 4.28 12.68 -8.85
C THR A 80 2.99 12.01 -8.39
N GLU A 81 3.09 10.73 -8.03
CA GLU A 81 1.99 9.93 -7.50
C GLU A 81 2.46 9.37 -6.16
N THR A 82 1.63 9.48 -5.12
CA THR A 82 1.94 8.99 -3.78
C THR A 82 0.82 8.12 -3.25
N ILE A 83 1.17 7.16 -2.40
CA ILE A 83 0.23 6.49 -1.50
C ILE A 83 0.91 6.30 -0.15
N THR A 84 0.23 6.70 0.91
CA THR A 84 0.70 6.58 2.29
C THR A 84 -0.21 5.64 3.06
N LEU A 85 0.39 4.68 3.76
CA LEU A 85 -0.29 3.77 4.68
C LEU A 85 0.25 4.04 6.08
N TYR A 86 -0.60 4.33 7.05
CA TYR A 86 -0.15 4.62 8.41
C TYR A 86 -1.15 4.22 9.49
N ASN A 87 -0.64 3.94 10.68
CA ASN A 87 -1.46 3.67 11.85
C ASN A 87 -2.15 4.97 12.32
N LYS A 88 -3.46 5.08 12.05
CA LYS A 88 -4.22 6.30 12.32
C LYS A 88 -4.56 6.46 13.81
N GLU A 89 -4.70 5.35 14.54
CA GLU A 89 -4.87 5.36 16.00
C GLU A 89 -3.68 6.04 16.69
N LYS A 90 -2.46 5.66 16.29
CA LYS A 90 -1.26 6.27 16.87
C LYS A 90 -1.07 7.71 16.42
N GLU A 91 -1.32 7.99 15.13
CA GLU A 91 -1.16 9.33 14.59
C GLU A 91 -2.12 10.34 15.26
N ILE A 92 -3.40 9.99 15.45
CA ILE A 92 -4.37 10.89 16.10
C ILE A 92 -4.01 11.16 17.57
N CYS A 93 -3.30 10.24 18.22
CA CYS A 93 -2.82 10.39 19.60
C CYS A 93 -1.50 11.16 19.73
N THR A 94 -0.89 11.60 18.62
CA THR A 94 0.38 12.37 18.67
C THR A 94 0.20 13.72 19.34
N SER A 95 1.30 14.29 19.83
CA SER A 95 1.28 15.60 20.49
C SER A 95 0.74 16.71 19.60
N HIS A 96 0.89 16.61 18.28
CA HIS A 96 0.41 17.60 17.32
C HIS A 96 -1.11 17.70 17.29
N ASN A 97 -1.84 16.61 17.55
CA ASN A 97 -3.30 16.55 17.50
C ASN A 97 -3.98 16.87 18.84
N LYS A 98 -3.22 17.15 19.91
CA LYS A 98 -3.77 17.38 21.26
C LYS A 98 -4.74 18.55 21.32
N ASP A 99 -4.40 19.69 20.72
CA ASP A 99 -5.25 20.88 20.76
C ASP A 99 -6.56 20.64 20.00
N PHE A 100 -6.49 19.93 18.87
CA PHE A 100 -7.68 19.49 18.15
C PHE A 100 -8.57 18.60 19.03
N LEU A 101 -8.03 17.53 19.61
CA LEU A 101 -8.81 16.64 20.47
C LEU A 101 -9.43 17.37 21.67
N ASN A 102 -8.67 18.25 22.32
CA ASN A 102 -9.16 19.04 23.45
C ASN A 102 -10.27 20.02 23.08
N SER A 103 -10.37 20.41 21.80
CA SER A 103 -11.44 21.29 21.31
C SER A 103 -12.77 20.57 21.07
N LEU A 104 -12.76 19.24 21.02
CA LEU A 104 -13.95 18.44 20.74
C LEU A 104 -14.78 18.21 22.00
N SER A 105 -16.09 18.11 21.84
CA SER A 105 -17.00 17.71 22.92
C SER A 105 -16.89 16.23 23.28
N GLN A 106 -16.49 15.38 22.33
CA GLN A 106 -16.38 13.92 22.49
C GLN A 106 -15.09 13.35 21.87
N PRO A 107 -13.89 13.76 22.34
CA PRO A 107 -12.63 13.32 21.75
C PRO A 107 -12.44 11.80 21.76
N GLN A 108 -12.91 11.12 22.82
CA GLN A 108 -12.74 9.67 22.94
C GLN A 108 -13.48 8.93 21.81
N SER A 109 -14.63 9.42 21.35
CA SER A 109 -15.35 8.80 20.23
C SER A 109 -14.56 8.78 18.92
N ILE A 110 -13.75 9.82 18.70
CA ILE A 110 -12.87 9.92 17.54
C ILE A 110 -11.68 8.95 17.68
N ILE A 111 -11.09 8.89 18.87
CA ILE A 111 -9.99 7.95 19.16
C ILE A 111 -10.48 6.51 18.98
N ASP A 112 -11.62 6.17 19.57
CA ASP A 112 -12.22 4.84 19.50
C ASP A 112 -12.57 4.44 18.06
N TYR A 113 -13.01 5.40 17.23
CA TYR A 113 -13.26 5.16 15.80
C TYR A 113 -11.99 4.72 15.07
N PHE A 114 -10.81 5.23 15.43
CA PHE A 114 -9.55 4.93 14.78
C PHE A 114 -8.81 3.72 15.36
N LYS A 115 -9.31 3.13 16.44
CA LYS A 115 -8.70 1.97 17.08
C LYS A 115 -8.47 0.83 16.09
N GLU A 116 -7.23 0.32 16.05
CA GLU A 116 -6.79 -0.75 15.16
C GLU A 116 -6.99 -0.44 13.66
N LYS A 117 -7.05 0.84 13.29
CA LYS A 117 -7.20 1.27 11.89
C LYS A 117 -5.91 1.74 11.26
N THR A 118 -5.69 1.25 10.05
CA THR A 118 -4.70 1.78 9.11
C THR A 118 -5.41 2.68 8.12
N ARG A 119 -4.91 3.90 7.95
CA ARG A 119 -5.36 4.81 6.90
C ARG A 119 -4.53 4.63 5.64
N PHE A 120 -5.22 4.52 4.52
CA PHE A 120 -4.70 4.63 3.17
C PHE A 120 -5.01 6.03 2.67
N GLU A 121 -4.00 6.73 2.17
CA GLU A 121 -4.14 8.13 1.76
C GLU A 121 -3.39 8.39 0.46
N ILE A 122 -4.06 9.09 -0.45
CA ILE A 122 -3.46 9.65 -1.66
C ILE A 122 -3.87 11.11 -1.81
N THR A 123 -2.99 11.93 -2.40
CA THR A 123 -3.29 13.33 -2.71
C THR A 123 -3.43 13.51 -4.22
N LEU A 124 -4.54 14.11 -4.63
CA LEU A 124 -4.80 14.55 -6.00
C LEU A 124 -4.66 16.07 -6.06
N ASP A 125 -3.42 16.55 -6.14
CA ASP A 125 -3.01 17.96 -5.99
C ASP A 125 -3.23 18.88 -7.21
N THR A 126 -3.82 18.36 -8.29
CA THR A 126 -4.11 19.15 -9.49
C THR A 126 -5.46 18.77 -10.10
N PRO A 127 -6.17 19.70 -10.75
CA PRO A 127 -7.42 19.38 -11.46
C PRO A 127 -7.28 18.25 -12.48
N LYS A 128 -6.13 18.16 -13.15
CA LYS A 128 -5.84 17.07 -14.10
C LYS A 128 -5.77 15.71 -13.41
N LYS A 129 -5.13 15.62 -12.23
CA LYS A 129 -5.10 14.38 -11.45
C LYS A 129 -6.49 14.03 -10.93
N ILE A 130 -7.24 14.99 -10.41
CA ILE A 130 -8.62 14.81 -9.94
C ILE A 130 -9.49 14.19 -11.04
N MET A 131 -9.58 14.86 -12.20
CA MET A 131 -10.37 14.37 -13.33
C MET A 131 -9.94 12.97 -13.79
N LYS A 132 -8.63 12.72 -13.86
CA LYS A 132 -8.10 11.43 -14.29
C LYS A 132 -8.40 10.29 -13.31
N TYR A 133 -8.18 10.51 -12.01
CA TYR A 133 -8.28 9.46 -10.99
C TYR A 133 -9.72 9.23 -10.50
N LEU A 134 -10.58 10.23 -10.62
CA LEU A 134 -12.01 10.11 -10.30
C LEU A 134 -12.88 9.89 -11.54
N ASN A 135 -12.28 9.78 -12.73
CA ASN A 135 -12.96 9.62 -14.01
C ASN A 135 -14.03 10.71 -14.28
N LEU A 136 -13.65 11.97 -14.10
CA LEU A 136 -14.54 13.13 -14.24
C LEU A 136 -14.11 14.02 -15.41
N THR A 137 -15.07 14.79 -15.94
CA THR A 137 -14.83 15.82 -16.98
C THR A 137 -14.61 17.22 -16.42
N ASP A 138 -14.88 17.41 -15.13
CA ASP A 138 -14.71 18.66 -14.40
C ASP A 138 -14.28 18.38 -12.95
N THR A 139 -14.03 19.44 -12.19
CA THR A 139 -13.70 19.35 -10.76
C THR A 139 -14.71 20.04 -9.88
N LYS A 140 -15.97 20.15 -10.31
CA LYS A 140 -17.03 20.74 -9.48
C LYS A 140 -17.20 19.95 -8.19
N ILE A 141 -17.54 20.65 -7.11
CA ILE A 141 -17.71 20.02 -5.78
C ILE A 141 -18.69 18.85 -5.85
N SER A 142 -19.82 19.02 -6.53
CA SER A 142 -20.82 17.96 -6.72
C SER A 142 -20.25 16.76 -7.47
N SER A 143 -19.52 16.96 -8.57
CA SER A 143 -18.92 15.86 -9.35
C SER A 143 -17.90 15.08 -8.53
N VAL A 144 -17.01 15.78 -7.82
CA VAL A 144 -15.93 15.17 -7.03
C VAL A 144 -16.50 14.37 -5.85
N LEU A 145 -17.45 14.94 -5.10
CA LEU A 145 -18.03 14.27 -3.93
C LEU A 145 -18.97 13.10 -4.27
N ASN A 146 -19.50 13.05 -5.49
CA ASN A 146 -20.40 11.97 -5.93
C ASN A 146 -19.68 10.90 -6.78
N SER A 147 -18.37 11.02 -6.99
CA SER A 147 -17.59 9.99 -7.68
C SER A 147 -17.60 8.68 -6.90
N ASP A 148 -17.89 7.57 -7.57
CA ASP A 148 -17.81 6.20 -7.06
C ASP A 148 -16.48 5.50 -7.40
N THR A 149 -15.61 6.17 -8.16
CA THR A 149 -14.27 5.66 -8.49
C THR A 149 -13.42 5.44 -7.24
N ASN A 150 -12.63 4.37 -7.23
CA ASN A 150 -11.67 4.06 -6.16
C ASN A 150 -10.21 4.38 -6.58
N PRO A 151 -9.74 5.62 -6.37
CA PRO A 151 -8.40 6.00 -6.77
C PRO A 151 -7.32 5.43 -5.85
N ILE A 152 -7.65 5.07 -4.60
CA ILE A 152 -6.74 4.41 -3.66
C ILE A 152 -6.38 3.02 -4.18
N LEU A 153 -7.36 2.19 -4.54
CA LEU A 153 -7.13 0.88 -5.15
C LEU A 153 -6.31 1.00 -6.43
N THR A 154 -6.65 1.97 -7.29
CA THR A 154 -5.91 2.25 -8.52
C THR A 154 -4.44 2.56 -8.24
N GLN A 155 -4.16 3.36 -7.21
CA GLN A 155 -2.79 3.70 -6.83
C GLN A 155 -2.06 2.51 -6.17
N PHE A 156 -2.76 1.75 -5.35
CA PHE A 156 -2.26 0.53 -4.72
C PHE A 156 -1.83 -0.49 -5.79
N ASP A 157 -2.68 -0.77 -6.79
CA ASP A 157 -2.38 -1.69 -7.89
C ASP A 157 -1.19 -1.22 -8.75
N LYS A 158 -0.94 0.09 -8.86
CA LYS A 158 0.26 0.61 -9.54
C LYS A 158 1.56 0.36 -8.77
N VAL A 159 1.51 0.45 -7.44
CA VAL A 159 2.68 0.21 -6.58
C VAL A 159 2.96 -1.28 -6.50
N PHE A 160 1.92 -2.07 -6.24
CA PHE A 160 2.06 -3.46 -5.86
C PHE A 160 1.76 -4.46 -6.97
N SER A 161 1.06 -4.11 -8.06
CA SER A 161 0.66 -4.93 -9.23
C SER A 161 0.11 -6.33 -8.91
N ASN A 162 -0.75 -6.89 -9.77
CA ASN A 162 -1.28 -8.26 -9.61
C ASN A 162 -0.21 -9.35 -9.90
N SER A 163 1.05 -9.20 -9.46
CA SER A 163 2.00 -10.29 -9.60
C SER A 163 1.57 -11.41 -8.66
N THR A 164 1.05 -12.46 -9.25
CA THR A 164 0.85 -13.79 -8.65
C THR A 164 2.16 -14.44 -8.17
N ALA A 165 3.29 -13.73 -8.22
CA ALA A 165 4.55 -14.15 -7.66
C ALA A 165 4.46 -14.03 -6.13
N ASN A 166 3.80 -15.02 -5.50
CA ASN A 166 3.96 -15.33 -4.09
C ASN A 166 5.43 -15.71 -3.87
N MET A 167 6.33 -14.73 -3.81
CA MET A 167 7.69 -14.97 -3.37
C MET A 167 7.63 -15.23 -1.87
N PRO A 168 7.90 -16.46 -1.40
CA PRO A 168 7.82 -16.76 0.02
C PRO A 168 8.81 -15.86 0.77
N ASN A 169 8.34 -15.23 1.85
CA ASN A 169 9.12 -14.31 2.68
C ASN A 169 10.09 -15.08 3.61
N THR A 170 10.78 -16.07 3.07
CA THR A 170 11.87 -16.75 3.76
C THR A 170 13.11 -15.89 3.61
N THR A 171 13.53 -15.28 4.72
CA THR A 171 14.88 -14.73 4.87
C THR A 171 15.87 -15.86 4.59
N PHE A 172 16.78 -15.66 3.64
CA PHE A 172 17.86 -16.59 3.39
C PHE A 172 19.15 -16.01 3.93
N ASP A 173 19.81 -16.79 4.78
CA ASP A 173 21.07 -16.41 5.40
C ASP A 173 22.24 -16.40 4.40
N ASP A 174 22.06 -17.00 3.20
CA ASP A 174 23.07 -17.01 2.14
C ASP A 174 22.48 -17.04 0.70
N TYR A 175 23.31 -16.57 -0.24
CA TYR A 175 23.02 -16.51 -1.68
C TYR A 175 22.75 -17.89 -2.29
N GLU A 176 23.37 -18.96 -1.77
CA GLU A 176 23.26 -20.30 -2.35
C GLU A 176 21.84 -20.84 -2.17
N ASN A 177 21.27 -20.70 -0.98
CA ASN A 177 19.90 -21.10 -0.66
C ASN A 177 18.87 -20.27 -1.45
N TRP A 178 19.08 -18.96 -1.58
CA TRP A 178 18.23 -18.08 -2.41
C TRP A 178 18.22 -18.50 -3.88
N ALA A 179 19.40 -18.73 -4.47
CA ALA A 179 19.51 -19.15 -5.86
C ALA A 179 18.87 -20.52 -6.10
N MET A 180 18.99 -21.43 -5.12
CA MET A 180 18.35 -22.75 -5.20
C MET A 180 16.82 -22.66 -5.21
N ARG A 181 16.23 -21.76 -4.42
CA ARG A 181 14.77 -21.54 -4.47
C ARG A 181 14.30 -21.10 -5.86
N ILE A 182 14.95 -20.09 -6.45
CA ILE A 182 14.56 -19.58 -7.78
C ILE A 182 14.60 -20.69 -8.83
N ILE A 183 15.61 -21.56 -8.73
CA ILE A 183 15.72 -22.72 -9.61
C ILE A 183 14.56 -23.68 -9.34
N LEU A 184 14.23 -24.01 -8.07
CA LEU A 184 13.11 -24.88 -7.73
C LEU A 184 11.77 -24.33 -8.25
N GLU A 185 11.54 -23.02 -8.14
CA GLU A 185 10.34 -22.35 -8.66
C GLU A 185 10.23 -22.49 -10.18
N ARG A 186 11.34 -22.35 -10.92
CA ARG A 186 11.36 -22.59 -12.37
C ARG A 186 10.93 -24.00 -12.76
N TYR A 187 11.18 -24.98 -11.90
CA TYR A 187 10.79 -26.38 -12.08
C TYR A 187 9.45 -26.71 -11.41
N ASN A 188 8.71 -25.72 -10.90
CA ASN A 188 7.45 -25.90 -10.14
C ASN A 188 7.59 -26.91 -8.98
N GLY A 189 8.78 -26.99 -8.36
CA GLY A 189 9.06 -27.98 -7.31
C GLY A 189 9.26 -29.41 -7.81
N ASP A 190 9.28 -29.68 -9.12
CA ASP A 190 9.58 -31.00 -9.68
C ASP A 190 11.08 -31.33 -9.53
N LEU A 191 11.41 -31.91 -8.38
CA LEU A 191 12.78 -32.33 -8.04
C LEU A 191 13.33 -33.36 -9.04
N LYS A 192 12.47 -34.19 -9.64
CA LYS A 192 12.89 -35.22 -10.59
C LYS A 192 13.31 -34.60 -11.92
N LEU A 193 12.53 -33.64 -12.42
CA LEU A 193 12.86 -32.90 -13.64
C LEU A 193 14.12 -32.05 -13.43
N LEU A 194 14.23 -31.37 -12.29
CA LEU A 194 15.43 -30.63 -11.91
C LEU A 194 16.67 -31.54 -11.85
N GLU A 195 16.57 -32.72 -11.23
CA GLU A 195 17.68 -33.66 -11.14
C GLU A 195 18.12 -34.15 -12.53
N GLN A 196 17.17 -34.45 -13.43
CA GLN A 196 17.48 -34.84 -14.81
C GLN A 196 18.25 -33.74 -15.55
N ASP A 197 17.82 -32.48 -15.42
CA ASP A 197 18.51 -31.35 -16.06
C ASP A 197 19.91 -31.13 -15.47
N ILE A 198 20.08 -31.19 -14.14
CA ILE A 198 21.40 -31.11 -13.48
C ILE A 198 22.32 -32.23 -13.99
N ARG A 199 21.84 -33.48 -14.02
CA ARG A 199 22.65 -34.63 -14.48
C ARG A 199 23.01 -34.53 -15.97
N SER A 200 22.19 -33.87 -16.78
CA SER A 200 22.48 -33.64 -18.21
C SER A 200 23.63 -32.64 -18.42
N LYS A 201 23.84 -31.69 -17.50
CA LYS A 201 24.83 -30.61 -17.64
C LYS A 201 26.13 -30.88 -16.87
N PHE A 202 26.11 -31.76 -15.87
CA PHE A 202 27.26 -32.04 -15.02
C PHE A 202 27.61 -33.53 -15.00
N ASN A 203 28.79 -33.87 -15.53
CA ASN A 203 29.26 -35.26 -15.66
C ASN A 203 29.61 -35.94 -14.32
N SER A 204 29.74 -35.20 -13.23
CA SER A 204 30.07 -35.76 -11.91
C SER A 204 28.84 -36.27 -11.19
N ARG A 205 28.74 -37.60 -11.05
CA ARG A 205 27.64 -38.27 -10.32
C ARG A 205 27.59 -37.86 -8.85
N SER A 206 28.74 -37.85 -8.16
CA SER A 206 28.81 -37.47 -6.74
C SER A 206 28.52 -35.98 -6.52
N GLY A 207 28.95 -35.12 -7.45
CA GLY A 207 28.66 -33.68 -7.42
C GLY A 207 27.18 -33.38 -7.62
N ALA A 208 26.53 -34.07 -8.57
CA ALA A 208 25.09 -33.94 -8.80
C ALA A 208 24.28 -34.35 -7.56
N SER A 209 24.58 -35.51 -6.95
CA SER A 209 23.89 -35.96 -5.74
C SER A 209 24.10 -35.01 -4.55
N LYS A 210 25.30 -34.42 -4.39
CA LYS A 210 25.55 -33.44 -3.32
C LYS A 210 24.74 -32.15 -3.50
N ARG A 211 24.59 -31.68 -4.75
CA ARG A 211 23.73 -30.52 -5.06
C ARG A 211 22.26 -30.83 -4.83
N MET A 212 21.80 -32.02 -5.24
CA MET A 212 20.41 -32.42 -5.08
C MET A 212 19.98 -32.46 -3.61
N LYS A 213 20.84 -32.95 -2.71
CA LYS A 213 20.59 -32.89 -1.24
C LYS A 213 20.39 -31.47 -0.71
N LYS A 214 21.10 -30.49 -1.26
CA LYS A 214 20.91 -29.07 -0.87
C LYS A 214 19.55 -28.55 -1.37
N PHE A 215 19.21 -28.86 -2.63
CA PHE A 215 17.89 -28.53 -3.19
C PHE A 215 16.73 -29.18 -2.42
N GLU A 216 16.85 -30.45 -2.01
CA GLU A 216 15.86 -31.13 -1.16
C GLU A 216 15.69 -30.42 0.18
N THR A 217 16.80 -30.01 0.80
CA THR A 217 16.78 -29.28 2.08
C THR A 217 16.02 -27.96 1.94
N VAL A 218 16.31 -27.18 0.88
CA VAL A 218 15.62 -25.92 0.58
C VAL A 218 14.15 -26.17 0.26
N TYR A 219 13.84 -27.20 -0.53
CA TYR A 219 12.46 -27.57 -0.89
C TYR A 219 11.62 -27.89 0.35
N HIS A 220 12.14 -28.72 1.27
CA HIS A 220 11.45 -29.05 2.51
C HIS A 220 11.26 -27.83 3.41
N ALA A 221 12.24 -26.93 3.50
CA ALA A 221 12.11 -25.68 4.24
C ALA A 221 11.02 -24.78 3.62
N MET A 222 10.95 -24.69 2.29
CA MET A 222 9.91 -23.92 1.57
C MET A 222 8.51 -24.49 1.81
N THR A 223 8.32 -25.80 1.65
CA THR A 223 7.00 -26.44 1.80
C THR A 223 6.48 -26.37 3.23
N SER A 224 7.37 -26.29 4.22
CA SER A 224 7.01 -26.14 5.65
C SER A 224 6.52 -24.73 6.00
N ALA A 225 6.85 -23.73 5.17
CA ALA A 225 6.45 -22.32 5.35
C ALA A 225 5.21 -21.92 4.52
N SER A 226 4.69 -22.82 3.67
CA SER A 226 3.76 -22.50 2.57
C SER A 226 2.27 -22.54 2.95
N THR A 227 1.86 -21.82 4.01
CA THR A 227 0.43 -21.66 4.34
C THR A 227 0.03 -20.23 4.75
N SER A 228 0.84 -19.21 4.49
CA SER A 228 0.43 -17.81 4.73
C SER A 228 -0.17 -17.18 3.47
N GLU A 229 -1.44 -16.78 3.58
CA GLU A 229 -2.15 -15.90 2.63
C GLU A 229 -1.28 -14.69 2.24
N ASN A 230 -1.27 -14.29 0.95
CA ASN A 230 -0.45 -13.19 0.47
C ASN A 230 -0.89 -11.87 1.13
N PRO A 231 -0.04 -11.19 1.92
CA PRO A 231 -0.44 -9.98 2.63
C PRO A 231 -0.87 -8.84 1.71
N ILE A 232 -0.31 -8.75 0.50
CA ILE A 232 -0.68 -7.75 -0.51
C ILE A 232 -2.09 -8.01 -1.03
N GLU A 233 -2.43 -9.27 -1.31
CA GLU A 233 -3.77 -9.66 -1.75
C GLU A 233 -4.81 -9.42 -0.67
N LYS A 234 -4.47 -9.74 0.60
CA LYS A 234 -5.31 -9.42 1.75
C LYS A 234 -5.59 -7.93 1.87
N ILE A 235 -4.57 -7.08 1.75
CA ILE A 235 -4.75 -5.62 1.78
C ILE A 235 -5.59 -5.15 0.59
N ARG A 236 -5.30 -5.67 -0.62
CA ARG A 236 -6.05 -5.33 -1.82
C ARG A 236 -7.54 -5.64 -1.67
N ASN A 237 -7.89 -6.77 -1.07
CA ASN A 237 -9.28 -7.17 -0.81
C ASN A 237 -10.00 -6.25 0.18
N LEU A 238 -9.27 -5.56 1.07
CA LEU A 238 -9.85 -4.49 1.91
C LEU A 238 -10.18 -3.23 1.10
N LEU A 239 -9.61 -3.08 -0.10
CA LEU A 239 -9.80 -1.92 -0.97
C LEU A 239 -10.80 -2.17 -2.11
N LEU A 240 -11.39 -3.37 -2.21
CA LEU A 240 -12.45 -3.71 -3.18
C LEU A 240 -13.82 -3.32 -2.65
#